data_AF-A0A8X6N605-F1
#
_entry.id   AF-A0A8X6N605-F1
#
_cell.length_a   1.000
_cell.length_b   1.000
_cell.length_c   1.000
_cell.angle_alpha   90.00
_cell.angle_beta   90.00
_cell.angle_gamma   90.00
#
_symmetry.space_group_name_H-M   'P 1'
#
loop_
_entity.id
_entity.type
_entity.pdbx_description
1 polymer ?
#
loop_
_entity_poly.entity_id
_entity_poly.type
_entity_poly.pdbx_seq_one_letter_code
_entity_poly.pdbx_strand_id
1 'polypeptide(L)'
;MVRVMTWVLRFQPKAKCFRQYTELTNEELLNAQKIIFRVVQKECYSNEETRKNLRGLQVFEDEEGILRLKSRLINEEESKYFISPIILPSKHLADIPLNNVSDLDQIEKTNIVLRWSYIQKVRENLKQRFKREYLGFLRSSVTKREDKINVGDIVLIGTDDKKRLHWLLGRVLELFPGKDGIIRLVKLRTEKGNVLRPIQRLYPLELKPNYEQVVSENRKGPEVVTEYPELNTDSNKTVPVTSSGREIKPVK
;
A
#
# COMPACT_ATOMS: atom_id res chain seq x y z
N MET A 1 18.69 25.61 -13.12
CA MET A 1 19.06 25.04 -14.44
C MET A 1 18.19 25.51 -15.60
N VAL A 2 16.88 25.26 -15.65
CA VAL A 2 16.03 25.69 -16.78
C VAL A 2 16.09 27.21 -17.02
N ARG A 3 15.93 28.02 -15.97
CA ARG A 3 16.02 29.50 -16.05
C ARG A 3 17.36 30.01 -16.57
N VAL A 4 18.46 29.39 -16.16
CA VAL A 4 19.81 29.74 -16.62
C VAL A 4 19.91 29.48 -18.12
N MET A 5 19.46 28.31 -18.58
CA MET A 5 19.42 28.01 -20.01
C MET A 5 18.49 28.95 -20.77
N THR A 6 17.35 29.32 -20.21
CA THR A 6 16.45 30.31 -20.81
C THR A 6 17.14 31.66 -21.02
N TRP A 7 17.87 32.17 -20.01
CA TRP A 7 18.65 33.39 -20.14
C TRP A 7 19.78 33.25 -21.16
N VAL A 8 20.51 32.13 -21.16
CA VAL A 8 21.57 31.85 -22.15
C VAL A 8 21.01 31.87 -23.58
N LEU A 9 19.84 31.27 -23.80
CA LEU A 9 19.16 31.24 -25.09
C LEU A 9 18.68 32.64 -25.51
N ARG A 10 18.13 33.42 -24.58
CA ARG A 10 17.72 34.81 -24.82
C ARG A 10 18.88 35.71 -25.25
N PHE A 11 20.09 35.43 -24.77
CA PHE A 11 21.29 36.22 -25.07
C PHE A 11 22.24 35.59 -26.10
N GLN A 12 21.82 34.56 -26.84
CA GLN A 12 22.67 33.98 -27.88
C GLN A 12 22.93 34.97 -29.03
N PRO A 13 24.18 35.05 -29.54
CA PRO A 13 24.65 36.10 -30.45
C PRO A 13 23.96 36.12 -31.83
N LYS A 14 23.20 35.07 -32.18
CA LYS A 14 22.44 34.99 -33.44
C LYS A 14 21.08 35.70 -33.38
N ALA A 15 20.61 36.08 -32.19
CA ALA A 15 19.39 36.85 -32.02
C ALA A 15 19.69 38.34 -32.22
N LYS A 16 19.43 38.86 -33.43
CA LYS A 16 19.29 40.30 -33.62
C LYS A 16 18.04 40.74 -32.84
N CYS A 17 18.23 41.58 -31.83
CA CYS A 17 17.33 42.61 -31.30
C CYS A 17 17.10 42.60 -29.77
N PHE A 18 17.20 43.83 -29.24
CA PHE A 18 16.65 44.41 -28.01
C PHE A 18 16.78 43.62 -26.68
N ARG A 19 17.75 44.06 -25.87
CA ARG A 19 18.01 43.58 -24.51
C ARG A 19 16.94 44.09 -23.54
N GLN A 20 15.81 43.40 -23.45
CA GLN A 20 14.85 43.64 -22.37
C GLN A 20 15.12 42.70 -21.20
N TYR A 21 15.41 43.30 -20.04
CA TYR A 21 15.53 42.62 -18.75
C TYR A 21 14.15 42.41 -18.11
N THR A 22 13.20 41.94 -18.91
CA THR A 22 11.84 41.58 -18.45
C THR A 22 11.84 40.18 -17.85
N GLU A 23 10.83 39.87 -17.05
CA GLU A 23 10.63 38.52 -16.52
C GLU A 23 10.55 37.47 -17.65
N LEU A 24 10.97 36.24 -17.35
CA LEU A 24 10.96 35.13 -18.30
C LEU A 24 9.53 34.72 -18.61
N THR A 25 9.20 34.56 -19.88
CA THR A 25 7.88 34.03 -20.25
C THR A 25 7.83 32.52 -20.07
N ASN A 26 6.63 31.98 -19.86
CA ASN A 26 6.42 30.54 -19.75
C ASN A 26 6.84 29.80 -21.04
N GLU A 27 6.71 30.45 -22.19
CA GLU A 27 7.14 29.88 -23.49
C GLU A 27 8.66 29.74 -23.57
N GLU A 28 9.41 30.77 -23.14
CA GLU A 28 10.87 30.73 -23.09
C GLU A 28 11.39 29.65 -22.12
N LEU A 29 10.70 29.48 -20.98
CA LEU A 29 10.98 28.42 -20.02
C LEU A 29 10.73 27.04 -20.62
N LEU A 30 9.60 26.86 -21.30
CA LEU A 30 9.23 25.60 -21.94
C LEU A 30 10.21 25.24 -23.06
N ASN A 31 10.63 26.22 -23.87
CA ASN A 31 11.61 26.01 -24.93
C ASN A 31 12.98 25.59 -24.36
N ALA A 32 13.45 26.25 -23.31
CA ALA A 32 14.68 25.86 -22.64
C ALA A 32 14.59 24.45 -22.04
N GLN A 33 13.44 24.12 -21.45
CA GLN A 33 13.19 22.79 -20.89
C GLN A 33 13.26 21.70 -21.96
N LYS A 34 12.62 21.90 -23.12
CA LYS A 34 12.68 20.98 -24.27
C LYS A 34 14.12 20.78 -24.75
N ILE A 35 14.91 21.86 -24.83
CA ILE A 35 16.32 21.81 -25.24
C ILE A 35 17.15 20.99 -24.25
N ILE A 36 16.96 21.20 -22.95
CA ILE A 36 17.65 20.42 -21.92
C ILE A 36 17.33 18.93 -22.05
N PHE A 37 16.05 18.58 -22.17
CA PHE A 37 15.65 17.18 -22.35
C PHE A 37 16.28 16.55 -23.57
N ARG A 38 16.29 17.25 -24.70
CA ARG A 38 16.92 16.78 -25.94
C ARG A 38 18.42 16.54 -25.76
N VAL A 39 19.14 17.48 -25.12
CA VAL A 39 20.58 17.36 -24.89
C VAL A 39 20.89 16.15 -24.01
N VAL A 40 20.16 15.99 -22.91
CA VAL A 40 20.34 14.90 -21.96
C VAL A 40 20.05 13.55 -22.62
N GLN A 41 18.98 13.47 -23.40
CA GLN A 41 18.64 12.25 -24.12
C GLN A 41 19.67 11.89 -25.17
N LYS A 42 20.24 12.88 -25.88
CA LYS A 42 21.37 12.64 -26.78
C LYS A 42 22.58 12.12 -26.01
N GLU A 43 22.97 12.76 -24.92
CA GLU A 43 24.13 12.32 -24.13
C GLU A 43 23.97 10.88 -23.61
N CYS A 44 22.77 10.54 -23.12
CA CYS A 44 22.54 9.26 -22.45
C CYS A 44 22.08 8.12 -23.37
N TYR A 45 21.41 8.43 -24.49
CA TYR A 45 20.77 7.46 -25.37
C TYR A 45 21.27 7.52 -26.83
N SER A 46 22.40 8.18 -27.12
CA SER A 46 23.00 8.17 -28.47
C SER A 46 23.56 6.82 -28.90
N ASN A 47 24.14 6.05 -27.97
CA ASN A 47 24.82 4.81 -28.31
C ASN A 47 23.84 3.64 -28.36
N GLU A 48 24.02 2.71 -29.31
CA GLU A 48 23.20 1.48 -29.37
C GLU A 48 23.29 0.66 -28.08
N GLU A 49 24.46 0.64 -27.44
CA GLU A 49 24.73 0.01 -26.15
C GLU A 49 23.85 0.59 -25.03
N THR A 50 23.74 1.92 -24.93
CA THR A 50 22.94 2.57 -23.88
C THR A 50 21.45 2.49 -24.20
N ARG A 51 21.09 2.40 -25.49
CA ARG A 51 19.73 2.12 -25.96
C ARG A 51 19.28 0.69 -25.64
N LYS A 52 20.20 -0.24 -25.34
CA LYS A 52 19.85 -1.58 -24.81
C LYS A 52 19.09 -1.48 -23.49
N ASN A 53 19.32 -0.43 -22.69
CA ASN A 53 18.59 -0.20 -21.43
C ASN A 53 17.11 0.15 -21.65
N LEU A 54 16.73 0.54 -22.88
CA LEU A 54 15.35 0.81 -23.26
C LEU A 54 14.67 -0.43 -23.88
N ARG A 55 15.35 -1.59 -23.93
CA ARG A 55 14.76 -2.84 -24.46
C ARG A 55 13.57 -3.24 -23.60
N GLY A 56 12.43 -3.47 -24.25
CA GLY A 56 11.15 -3.80 -23.60
C GLY A 56 10.19 -2.61 -23.47
N LEU A 57 10.64 -1.39 -23.76
CA LEU A 57 9.81 -0.20 -23.80
C LEU A 57 9.48 0.20 -25.25
N GLN A 58 8.24 0.60 -25.50
CA GLN A 58 7.85 1.17 -26.79
C GLN A 58 8.26 2.64 -26.85
N VAL A 59 9.46 2.90 -27.33
CA VAL A 59 10.03 4.25 -27.42
C VAL A 59 9.84 4.84 -28.82
N PHE A 60 9.46 6.10 -28.90
CA PHE A 60 9.43 6.87 -30.14
C PHE A 60 9.98 8.28 -29.93
N GLU A 61 10.42 8.92 -31.01
CA GLU A 61 10.83 10.32 -31.02
C GLU A 61 9.67 11.17 -31.50
N ASP A 62 9.36 12.26 -30.79
CA ASP A 62 8.33 13.20 -31.19
C ASP A 62 8.82 14.24 -32.22
N GLU A 63 7.92 15.10 -32.69
CA GLU A 63 8.24 16.21 -33.61
C GLU A 63 9.29 17.19 -33.05
N GLU A 64 9.48 17.19 -31.72
CA GLU A 64 10.45 18.02 -31.02
C GLU A 64 11.77 17.27 -30.80
N GLY A 65 11.97 16.09 -31.38
CA GLY A 65 13.19 15.31 -31.25
C GLY A 65 13.44 14.78 -29.83
N ILE A 66 12.37 14.57 -29.05
CA ILE A 66 12.41 14.08 -27.68
C ILE A 66 11.90 12.64 -27.65
N LEU A 67 12.66 11.75 -27.00
CA LEU A 67 12.28 10.36 -26.78
C LEU A 67 11.15 10.26 -25.74
N ARG A 68 10.04 9.65 -26.14
CA ARG A 68 8.85 9.41 -25.33
C ARG A 68 8.45 7.94 -25.34
N LEU A 69 7.69 7.55 -24.33
CA LEU A 69 7.08 6.22 -24.24
C LEU A 69 5.69 6.23 -24.85
N LYS A 70 5.38 5.21 -25.65
CA LYS A 70 3.99 4.89 -26.00
C LYS A 70 3.34 4.21 -24.80
N SER A 71 2.34 4.86 -24.21
CA SER A 71 1.46 4.21 -23.23
C SER A 71 0.32 3.49 -23.95
N ARG A 72 -0.38 2.60 -23.23
CA ARG A 72 -1.62 1.95 -23.71
C ARG A 72 -2.86 2.82 -23.45
N LEU A 73 -2.68 4.04 -22.97
CA LEU A 73 -3.77 4.95 -22.65
C LEU A 73 -4.17 5.67 -23.94
N ILE A 74 -5.41 5.44 -24.38
CA ILE A 74 -5.95 5.93 -25.66
C ILE A 74 -7.04 6.99 -25.40
N ASN A 75 -7.03 7.68 -24.25
CA ASN A 75 -8.07 8.65 -23.94
C ASN A 75 -7.65 10.05 -24.43
N GLU A 76 -8.42 10.62 -25.35
CA GLU A 76 -8.08 11.86 -26.07
C GLU A 76 -8.15 13.13 -25.20
N GLU A 77 -8.75 13.07 -24.00
CA GLU A 77 -8.91 14.22 -23.11
C GLU A 77 -7.72 14.50 -22.17
N GLU A 78 -6.70 13.62 -22.15
CA GLU A 78 -5.53 13.79 -21.28
C GLU A 78 -4.40 14.54 -21.98
N SER A 79 -3.57 15.24 -21.18
CA SER A 79 -2.43 16.00 -21.70
C SER A 79 -1.42 15.09 -22.41
N LYS A 80 -0.83 15.54 -23.53
CA LYS A 80 0.24 14.85 -24.27
C LYS A 80 1.38 14.35 -23.37
N TYR A 81 1.69 15.07 -22.29
CA TYR A 81 2.71 14.68 -21.31
C TYR A 81 2.34 13.45 -20.48
N PHE A 82 1.04 13.20 -20.29
CA PHE A 82 0.52 12.05 -19.56
C PHE A 82 0.39 10.83 -20.48
N ILE A 83 -0.17 11.03 -21.69
CA ILE A 83 -0.34 9.97 -22.68
C ILE A 83 1.03 9.45 -23.15
N SER A 84 2.01 10.34 -23.31
CA SER A 84 3.35 10.01 -23.82
C SER A 84 4.44 10.62 -22.93
N PRO A 85 4.80 9.96 -21.81
CA PRO A 85 5.77 10.50 -20.88
C PRO A 85 7.18 10.52 -21.48
N ILE A 86 7.97 11.54 -21.08
CA ILE A 86 9.35 11.76 -21.55
C ILE A 86 10.30 10.79 -20.85
N ILE A 87 11.24 10.22 -21.60
CA ILE A 87 12.25 9.31 -21.05
C ILE A 87 13.45 10.10 -20.56
N LEU A 88 13.76 10.01 -19.28
CA LEU A 88 14.97 10.60 -18.71
C LEU A 88 15.81 9.54 -17.99
N PRO A 89 17.14 9.68 -17.93
CA PRO A 89 17.99 8.80 -17.15
C PRO A 89 17.61 8.85 -15.67
N SER A 90 17.70 7.71 -14.97
CA SER A 90 17.34 7.59 -13.54
C SER A 90 18.06 8.57 -12.61
N LYS A 91 19.22 9.11 -13.01
CA LYS A 91 19.99 10.09 -12.22
C LYS A 91 19.68 11.55 -12.59
N HIS A 92 18.71 11.79 -13.47
CA HIS A 92 18.39 13.14 -13.93
C HIS A 92 17.48 13.85 -12.93
N LEU A 93 17.91 15.02 -12.45
CA LEU A 93 17.23 15.82 -11.41
C LEU A 93 15.85 16.41 -11.81
N ALA A 94 15.31 16.09 -12.98
CA ALA A 94 14.07 16.68 -13.47
C ALA A 94 12.78 16.05 -12.92
N ASP A 95 12.88 14.94 -12.18
CA ASP A 95 11.72 14.30 -11.52
C ASP A 95 11.27 15.03 -10.23
N ILE A 96 11.84 16.19 -9.92
CA ILE A 96 11.31 17.03 -8.85
C ILE A 96 10.09 17.77 -9.42
N PRO A 97 8.85 17.50 -8.97
CA PRO A 97 7.69 18.26 -9.42
C PRO A 97 7.94 19.74 -9.16
N LEU A 98 8.04 20.53 -10.25
CA LEU A 98 8.34 21.96 -10.22
C LEU A 98 7.24 22.81 -9.56
N ASN A 99 6.15 22.19 -9.11
CA ASN A 99 5.15 22.87 -8.31
C ASN A 99 5.72 23.10 -6.91
N ASN A 100 6.31 24.28 -6.74
CA ASN A 100 6.63 24.95 -5.48
C ASN A 100 8.05 24.79 -4.91
N VAL A 101 9.06 24.51 -5.75
CA VAL A 101 10.46 24.64 -5.31
C VAL A 101 10.95 26.04 -5.70
N SER A 102 10.84 26.99 -4.77
CA SER A 102 11.54 28.27 -4.84
C SER A 102 13.03 28.02 -5.11
N ASP A 103 13.60 28.80 -6.02
CA ASP A 103 14.91 28.57 -6.65
C ASP A 103 15.99 28.16 -5.63
N LEU A 104 16.66 27.03 -5.90
CA LEU A 104 17.84 26.57 -5.14
C LEU A 104 19.04 27.51 -5.29
N ASP A 105 19.01 28.44 -6.26
CA ASP A 105 20.11 29.35 -6.58
C ASP A 105 20.32 30.45 -5.52
N GLN A 106 19.36 30.67 -4.61
CA GLN A 106 19.48 31.61 -3.48
C GLN A 106 19.88 30.95 -2.16
N ILE A 107 20.03 29.63 -2.11
CA ILE A 107 20.27 28.93 -0.84
C ILE A 107 21.78 28.75 -0.66
N GLU A 108 22.39 29.67 0.09
CA GLU A 108 23.75 29.48 0.60
C GLU A 108 23.88 28.10 1.28
N LYS A 109 25.05 27.45 1.18
CA LYS A 109 25.29 26.09 1.71
C LYS A 109 24.90 25.95 3.20
N THR A 110 25.01 27.03 3.97
CA THR A 110 24.56 27.18 5.36
C THR A 110 23.04 27.07 5.50
N ASN A 111 22.28 27.73 4.62
CA ASN A 111 20.82 27.69 4.57
C ASN A 111 20.28 26.31 4.16
N ILE A 112 21.01 25.52 3.36
CA ILE A 112 20.61 24.15 2.99
C ILE A 112 20.67 23.22 4.21
N VAL A 113 21.78 23.27 4.97
CA VAL A 113 21.96 22.43 6.17
C VAL A 113 20.96 22.82 7.26
N LEU A 114 20.75 24.12 7.48
CA LEU A 114 19.75 24.63 8.42
C LEU A 114 18.33 24.24 8.01
N ARG A 115 17.99 24.37 6.73
CA ARG A 115 16.66 23.98 6.20
C ARG A 115 16.44 22.47 6.26
N TRP A 116 17.46 21.67 5.94
CA TRP A 116 17.38 20.22 6.10
C TRP A 116 17.13 19.84 7.55
N SER A 117 17.90 20.40 8.49
CA SER A 117 17.72 20.19 9.93
C SER A 117 16.31 20.61 10.40
N TYR A 118 15.83 21.75 9.91
CA TYR A 118 14.47 22.23 10.18
C TYR A 118 13.40 21.25 9.64
N ILE A 119 13.52 20.79 8.39
CA ILE A 119 12.57 19.82 7.80
C ILE A 119 12.58 18.51 8.59
N GLN A 120 13.74 18.00 8.99
CA GLN A 120 13.82 16.81 9.84
C GLN A 120 13.12 17.04 11.18
N LYS A 121 13.32 18.22 11.80
CA LYS A 121 12.64 18.60 13.04
C LYS A 121 11.13 18.69 12.87
N VAL A 122 10.64 19.30 11.79
CA VAL A 122 9.20 19.37 11.47
C VAL A 122 8.64 17.98 11.24
N ARG A 123 9.34 17.11 10.49
CA ARG A 123 8.94 15.73 10.25
C ARG A 123 8.86 14.93 11.55
N GLU A 124 9.84 15.05 12.42
CA GLU A 124 9.84 14.37 13.71
C GLU A 124 8.73 14.90 14.61
N ASN A 125 8.52 16.22 14.66
CA ASN A 125 7.40 16.83 15.38
C ASN A 125 6.04 16.34 14.88
N LEU A 126 5.85 16.26 13.56
CA LEU A 126 4.62 15.75 12.96
C LEU A 126 4.43 14.27 13.30
N LYS A 127 5.48 13.47 13.20
CA LYS A 127 5.46 12.04 13.60
C LYS A 127 5.09 11.88 15.07
N GLN A 128 5.63 12.72 15.95
CA GLN A 128 5.29 12.70 17.38
C GLN A 128 3.85 13.13 17.64
N ARG A 129 3.37 14.21 17.01
CA ARG A 129 1.97 14.66 17.11
C ARG A 129 1.03 13.60 16.58
N PHE A 130 1.29 13.05 15.41
CA PHE A 130 0.52 11.95 14.83
C PHE A 130 0.48 10.74 15.77
N LYS A 131 1.62 10.32 16.32
CA LYS A 131 1.68 9.21 17.26
C LYS A 131 0.89 9.49 18.55
N ARG A 132 0.96 10.71 19.10
CA ARG A 132 0.32 11.05 20.36
C ARG A 132 -1.18 11.30 20.21
N GLU A 133 -1.55 12.11 19.23
CA GLU A 133 -2.91 12.61 19.07
C GLU A 133 -3.75 11.64 18.26
N TYR A 134 -3.28 11.20 17.09
CA TYR A 134 -4.05 10.33 16.21
C TYR A 134 -4.12 8.89 16.72
N LEU A 135 -3.00 8.27 17.14
CA LEU A 135 -3.08 6.91 17.71
C LEU A 135 -3.80 6.89 19.06
N GLY A 136 -3.66 7.96 19.86
CA GLY A 136 -4.41 8.13 21.10
C GLY A 136 -5.91 8.15 20.84
N PHE A 137 -6.34 8.95 19.85
CA PHE A 137 -7.73 9.02 19.39
C PHE A 137 -8.25 7.69 18.84
N LEU A 138 -7.47 6.98 18.01
CA LEU A 138 -7.83 5.65 17.52
C LEU A 138 -8.01 4.65 18.67
N ARG A 139 -7.13 4.68 19.70
CA ARG A 139 -7.27 3.79 20.85
C ARG A 139 -8.53 4.07 21.66
N SER A 140 -8.94 5.34 21.82
CA SER A 140 -10.21 5.68 22.46
C SER A 140 -11.44 5.27 21.63
N SER A 141 -11.35 5.35 20.29
CA SER A 141 -12.45 4.99 19.39
C SER A 141 -12.71 3.47 19.33
N VAL A 142 -11.69 2.64 19.57
CA VAL A 142 -11.79 1.16 19.53
C VAL A 142 -12.47 0.56 20.79
N THR A 143 -12.85 1.37 21.78
CA THR A 143 -13.32 0.87 23.10
C THR A 143 -14.67 0.13 23.13
N LYS A 144 -15.32 -0.18 22.00
CA LYS A 144 -16.60 -0.92 21.99
C LYS A 144 -16.78 -1.86 20.79
N ARG A 145 -15.74 -2.56 20.35
CA ARG A 145 -15.97 -3.74 19.49
C ARG A 145 -16.09 -4.97 20.39
N GLU A 146 -17.33 -5.40 20.61
CA GLU A 146 -17.59 -6.80 20.96
C GLU A 146 -17.27 -7.64 19.71
N ASP A 147 -15.98 -7.80 19.42
CA ASP A 147 -15.53 -8.65 18.31
C ASP A 147 -15.83 -10.11 18.68
N LYS A 148 -17.07 -10.52 18.41
CA LYS A 148 -17.56 -11.88 18.60
C LYS A 148 -16.91 -12.75 17.52
N ILE A 149 -15.89 -13.50 17.95
CA ILE A 149 -15.21 -14.48 17.11
C ILE A 149 -16.11 -15.71 16.99
N ASN A 150 -16.45 -16.09 15.77
CA ASN A 150 -17.22 -17.28 15.47
C ASN A 150 -16.36 -18.40 14.89
N VAL A 151 -16.91 -19.62 14.90
CA VAL A 151 -16.29 -20.75 14.20
C VAL A 151 -16.28 -20.46 12.70
N GLY A 152 -15.12 -20.67 12.08
CA GLY A 152 -14.90 -20.41 10.65
C GLY A 152 -14.20 -19.09 10.34
N ASP A 153 -14.13 -18.15 11.29
CA ASP A 153 -13.51 -16.84 11.08
C ASP A 153 -11.98 -16.93 10.89
N ILE A 154 -11.43 -15.99 10.13
CA ILE A 154 -9.98 -15.86 9.94
C ILE A 154 -9.46 -14.80 10.93
N VAL A 155 -8.49 -15.21 11.73
CA VAL A 155 -7.90 -14.39 12.79
C VAL A 155 -6.38 -14.34 12.66
N LEU A 156 -5.79 -13.21 13.05
CA LEU A 156 -4.35 -13.08 13.27
C LEU A 156 -3.97 -13.60 14.66
N ILE A 157 -2.92 -14.41 14.72
CA ILE A 157 -2.42 -15.05 15.93
C ILE A 157 -1.22 -14.25 16.46
N GLY A 158 -1.45 -13.55 17.57
CA GLY A 158 -0.44 -12.81 18.29
C GLY A 158 0.62 -13.72 18.90
N THR A 159 1.88 -13.47 18.56
CA THR A 159 3.05 -14.09 19.19
C THR A 159 4.02 -12.99 19.62
N ASP A 160 4.60 -13.13 20.82
CA ASP A 160 5.50 -12.12 21.38
C ASP A 160 6.87 -12.14 20.68
N ASP A 161 7.25 -13.27 20.08
CA ASP A 161 8.52 -13.47 19.38
C ASP A 161 8.60 -12.72 18.04
N LYS A 162 7.46 -12.29 17.48
CA LYS A 162 7.36 -11.73 16.13
C LYS A 162 6.69 -10.37 16.14
N LYS A 163 7.20 -9.47 15.29
CA LYS A 163 6.52 -8.21 14.96
C LYS A 163 5.12 -8.51 14.41
N ARG A 164 4.15 -7.62 14.68
CA ARG A 164 2.75 -7.75 14.25
C ARG A 164 2.56 -8.11 12.77
N LEU A 165 3.40 -7.55 11.89
CA LEU A 165 3.39 -7.83 10.44
C LEU A 165 3.67 -9.30 10.09
N HIS A 166 4.29 -10.05 10.99
CA HIS A 166 4.65 -11.47 10.81
C HIS A 166 3.83 -12.40 11.70
N TRP A 167 2.73 -11.92 12.27
CA TRP A 167 1.78 -12.77 12.98
C TRP A 167 1.11 -13.73 11.99
N LEU A 168 0.94 -14.98 12.42
CA LEU A 168 0.39 -16.04 11.59
C LEU A 168 -1.11 -15.83 11.44
N LEU A 169 -1.65 -16.19 10.27
CA LEU A 169 -3.10 -16.30 10.06
C LEU A 169 -3.57 -17.68 10.48
N GLY A 170 -4.75 -17.74 11.09
CA GLY A 170 -5.39 -18.99 11.44
C GLY A 170 -6.91 -18.93 11.26
N ARG A 171 -7.49 -20.07 10.91
CA ARG A 171 -8.95 -20.25 10.86
C ARG A 171 -9.46 -20.82 12.17
N VAL A 172 -10.53 -20.26 12.72
CA VAL A 172 -11.17 -20.76 13.93
C VAL A 172 -11.90 -22.07 13.63
N LEU A 173 -11.53 -23.13 14.35
CA LEU A 173 -12.17 -24.45 14.25
C LEU A 173 -13.20 -24.67 15.35
N GLU A 174 -12.82 -24.43 16.61
CA GLU A 174 -13.64 -24.72 17.79
C GLU A 174 -13.40 -23.65 18.85
N LEU A 175 -14.46 -23.30 19.58
CA LEU A 175 -14.45 -22.35 20.69
C LEU A 175 -14.73 -23.11 22.00
N PHE A 176 -13.91 -22.89 23.03
CA PHE A 176 -14.09 -23.53 24.34
C PHE A 176 -14.57 -22.50 25.39
N PRO A 177 -15.86 -22.52 25.73
CA PRO A 177 -16.40 -21.72 26.84
C PRO A 177 -15.97 -22.30 28.19
N GLY A 178 -15.71 -21.42 29.17
CA GLY A 178 -15.54 -21.83 30.57
C GLY A 178 -16.88 -22.08 31.25
N LYS A 179 -16.83 -22.35 32.56
CA LYS A 179 -18.04 -22.61 33.39
C LYS A 179 -19.04 -21.44 33.38
N ASP A 180 -18.55 -20.22 33.20
CA ASP A 180 -19.37 -18.99 33.16
C ASP A 180 -19.89 -18.65 31.75
N GLY A 181 -19.74 -19.55 30.77
CA GLY A 181 -20.13 -19.32 29.37
C GLY A 181 -19.17 -18.44 28.55
N ILE A 182 -18.17 -17.81 29.19
CA ILE A 182 -17.17 -16.96 28.53
C ILE A 182 -16.13 -17.82 27.80
N ILE A 183 -15.95 -17.58 26.50
CA ILE A 183 -14.93 -18.21 25.66
C ILE A 183 -13.54 -17.72 26.08
N ARG A 184 -12.67 -18.67 26.47
CA ARG A 184 -11.29 -18.34 26.90
C ARG A 184 -10.24 -18.94 25.97
N LEU A 185 -10.53 -20.10 25.37
CA LEU A 185 -9.59 -20.86 24.54
C LEU A 185 -10.21 -21.16 23.17
N VAL A 186 -9.39 -21.07 22.13
CA VAL A 186 -9.80 -21.29 20.74
C VAL A 186 -8.83 -22.24 20.06
N LYS A 187 -9.37 -23.19 19.29
CA LYS A 187 -8.60 -24.09 18.43
C LYS A 187 -8.54 -23.50 17.02
N LEU A 188 -7.33 -23.35 16.51
CA LEU A 188 -7.05 -22.68 15.26
C LEU A 188 -6.34 -23.62 14.30
N ARG A 189 -6.70 -23.56 13.01
CA ARG A 189 -5.92 -24.16 11.93
C ARG A 189 -4.94 -23.15 11.37
N THR A 190 -3.65 -23.42 11.52
CA THR A 190 -2.56 -22.67 10.89
C THR A 190 -1.93 -23.53 9.78
N GLU A 191 -1.10 -22.95 8.91
CA GLU A 191 -0.31 -23.67 7.90
C GLU A 191 0.44 -24.88 8.47
N LYS A 192 1.06 -24.71 9.64
CA LYS A 192 1.87 -25.75 10.31
C LYS A 192 1.05 -26.77 11.11
N GLY A 193 -0.27 -26.61 11.18
CA GLY A 193 -1.16 -27.51 11.92
C GLY A 193 -2.09 -26.79 12.90
N ASN A 194 -2.63 -27.56 13.84
CA ASN A 194 -3.63 -27.08 14.78
C ASN A 194 -2.96 -26.51 16.03
N VAL A 195 -3.39 -25.33 16.46
CA VAL A 195 -2.82 -24.64 17.62
C VAL A 195 -3.93 -24.16 18.53
N LEU A 196 -3.76 -24.34 19.85
CA LEU A 196 -4.62 -23.77 20.87
C LEU A 196 -4.07 -22.42 21.31
N ARG A 197 -4.91 -21.39 21.30
CA ARG A 197 -4.55 -20.04 21.74
C ARG A 197 -5.66 -19.39 22.56
N PRO A 198 -5.31 -18.62 23.60
CA PRO A 198 -6.28 -17.78 24.30
C PRO A 198 -6.88 -16.73 23.37
N ILE A 199 -8.15 -16.40 23.56
CA ILE A 199 -8.87 -15.43 22.73
C ILE A 199 -8.22 -14.03 22.74
N GLN A 200 -7.57 -13.66 23.84
CA GLN A 200 -6.87 -12.37 24.00
C GLN A 200 -5.67 -12.19 23.05
N ARG A 201 -5.11 -13.29 22.53
CA ARG A 201 -4.03 -13.26 21.54
C ARG A 201 -4.53 -13.40 20.11
N LEU A 202 -5.84 -13.30 19.89
CA LEU A 202 -6.46 -13.38 18.58
C LEU A 202 -7.02 -12.03 18.17
N TYR A 203 -6.74 -11.66 16.93
CA TYR A 203 -7.18 -10.41 16.35
C TYR A 203 -8.00 -10.72 15.11
N PRO A 204 -9.34 -10.58 15.17
CA PRO A 204 -10.19 -10.87 14.03
C PRO A 204 -9.92 -9.90 12.88
N LEU A 205 -10.00 -10.43 11.66
CA LEU A 205 -9.97 -9.61 10.46
C LEU A 205 -11.39 -9.15 10.12
N GLU A 206 -11.52 -7.99 9.49
CA GLU A 206 -12.81 -7.47 8.99
C GLU A 206 -13.29 -8.21 7.73
N LEU A 207 -13.10 -9.54 7.70
CA LEU A 207 -13.45 -10.43 6.60
C LEU A 207 -14.53 -11.39 7.07
N LYS A 208 -15.77 -11.18 6.62
CA LYS A 208 -16.82 -12.18 6.76
C LYS A 208 -16.66 -13.19 5.64
N PRO A 209 -16.52 -14.50 5.93
CA PRO A 209 -16.50 -15.50 4.88
C PRO A 209 -17.81 -15.45 4.10
N ASN A 210 -17.73 -15.14 2.80
CA ASN A 210 -18.88 -15.08 1.92
C ASN A 210 -19.25 -16.51 1.49
N TYR A 211 -20.03 -17.20 2.32
CA TYR A 211 -20.41 -18.60 2.07
C TYR A 211 -21.31 -18.78 0.83
N GLU A 212 -21.89 -17.70 0.30
CA GLU A 212 -22.87 -17.76 -0.80
C GLU A 212 -22.25 -17.93 -2.19
N GLN A 213 -20.96 -17.63 -2.39
CA GLN A 213 -20.34 -17.68 -3.73
C GLN A 213 -19.57 -18.97 -4.03
N VAL A 214 -19.24 -19.79 -3.03
CA VAL A 214 -18.47 -21.03 -3.21
C VAL A 214 -19.33 -22.24 -3.60
N VAL A 215 -20.66 -22.14 -3.47
CA VAL A 215 -21.61 -23.22 -3.77
C VAL A 215 -22.03 -23.23 -5.25
N SER A 216 -21.90 -22.10 -5.96
CA SER A 216 -22.30 -22.01 -7.39
C SER A 216 -21.24 -22.52 -8.38
N GLU A 217 -19.97 -22.66 -7.98
CA GLU A 217 -18.89 -23.09 -8.89
C GLU A 217 -18.52 -24.58 -8.79
N ASN A 218 -18.96 -25.30 -7.76
CA ASN A 218 -18.56 -26.69 -7.52
C ASN A 218 -19.58 -27.76 -8.00
N ARG A 219 -20.62 -27.40 -8.77
CA ARG A 219 -21.60 -28.37 -9.32
C ARG A 219 -21.14 -29.06 -10.62
N LYS A 220 -19.87 -29.48 -10.72
CA LYS A 220 -19.36 -30.32 -11.83
C LYS A 220 -18.37 -31.42 -11.40
N GLY A 221 -18.53 -31.98 -10.21
CA GLY A 221 -17.83 -33.21 -9.78
C GLY A 221 -18.84 -34.27 -9.33
N PRO A 222 -18.53 -35.58 -9.45
CA PRO A 222 -19.50 -36.65 -9.22
C PRO A 222 -19.92 -36.71 -7.75
N GLU A 223 -21.22 -37.00 -7.54
CA GLU A 223 -21.83 -37.22 -6.24
C GLU A 223 -21.06 -38.27 -5.43
N VAL A 224 -20.48 -37.85 -4.31
CA VAL A 224 -20.14 -38.76 -3.22
C VAL A 224 -21.16 -38.51 -2.13
N VAL A 225 -22.12 -39.42 -2.04
CA VAL A 225 -23.07 -39.49 -0.93
C VAL A 225 -22.26 -39.84 0.33
N THR A 226 -22.10 -38.89 1.23
CA THR A 226 -21.82 -39.18 2.64
C THR A 226 -23.03 -38.74 3.43
N GLU A 227 -23.86 -39.72 3.79
CA GLU A 227 -24.94 -39.59 4.77
C GLU A 227 -24.37 -39.03 6.08
N TYR A 228 -24.91 -37.90 6.52
CA TYR A 228 -24.82 -37.50 7.92
C TYR A 228 -26.13 -37.92 8.59
N PRO A 229 -26.10 -38.60 9.75
CA PRO A 229 -27.33 -38.96 10.44
C PRO A 229 -27.99 -37.69 11.00
N GLU A 230 -29.26 -37.50 10.67
CA GLU A 230 -30.10 -36.44 11.21
C GLU A 230 -30.27 -36.61 12.73
N LEU A 231 -30.13 -35.52 13.46
CA LEU A 231 -30.46 -35.42 14.88
C LEU A 231 -31.99 -35.53 15.03
N ASN A 232 -32.48 -36.75 15.24
CA ASN A 232 -33.82 -36.97 15.78
C ASN A 232 -33.87 -36.44 17.22
N THR A 233 -34.58 -35.35 17.41
CA THR A 233 -35.06 -34.92 18.72
C THR A 233 -36.12 -35.90 19.18
N ASP A 234 -35.72 -36.93 19.93
CA ASP A 234 -36.64 -37.66 20.79
C ASP A 234 -36.14 -37.64 22.22
N SER A 235 -36.99 -37.06 23.06
CA SER A 235 -36.85 -36.94 24.50
C SER A 235 -36.79 -38.31 25.16
N ASN A 236 -35.65 -38.66 25.75
CA ASN A 236 -35.59 -39.55 26.91
C ASN A 236 -34.41 -39.17 27.82
N LYS A 237 -34.75 -38.73 29.05
CA LYS A 237 -33.81 -38.29 30.08
C LYS A 237 -32.95 -39.46 30.54
N THR A 238 -31.64 -39.34 30.45
CA THR A 238 -30.68 -40.13 31.23
C THR A 238 -29.78 -39.20 32.02
N VAL A 239 -29.70 -39.41 33.33
CA VAL A 239 -28.90 -38.61 34.26
C VAL A 239 -27.44 -39.10 34.19
N PRO A 240 -26.43 -38.21 34.12
CA PRO A 240 -25.04 -38.65 34.05
C PRO A 240 -24.56 -39.22 35.39
N VAL A 241 -23.89 -40.37 35.31
CA VAL A 241 -23.31 -41.13 36.43
C VAL A 241 -21.78 -41.03 36.34
N THR A 242 -21.11 -40.90 37.48
CA THR A 242 -19.62 -40.88 37.54
C THR A 242 -19.03 -42.28 37.34
N SER A 243 -17.72 -42.40 37.05
CA SER A 243 -17.06 -43.71 36.77
C SER A 243 -17.09 -44.70 37.94
N SER A 244 -17.56 -44.30 39.13
CA SER A 244 -17.80 -45.15 40.30
C SER A 244 -19.28 -45.52 40.50
N GLY A 245 -20.16 -45.21 39.55
CA GLY A 245 -21.57 -45.62 39.57
C GLY A 245 -22.50 -44.74 40.42
N ARG A 246 -22.08 -43.55 40.86
CA ARG A 246 -22.94 -42.63 41.63
C ARG A 246 -23.63 -41.58 40.76
N GLU A 247 -24.96 -41.51 40.87
CA GLU A 247 -25.83 -40.55 40.21
C GLU A 247 -25.64 -39.13 40.75
N ILE A 248 -25.54 -38.14 39.85
CA ILE A 248 -25.40 -36.72 40.20
C ILE A 248 -26.80 -36.10 40.27
N LYS A 249 -27.25 -35.68 41.47
CA LYS A 249 -28.48 -34.91 41.62
C LYS A 249 -28.24 -33.44 41.26
N PRO A 250 -29.13 -32.79 40.47
CA PRO A 250 -29.02 -31.36 40.21
C PRO A 250 -29.32 -30.55 41.48
N VAL A 251 -28.51 -29.51 41.73
CA VAL A 251 -28.68 -28.57 42.84
C VAL A 251 -29.71 -27.51 42.43
N LYS A 252 -30.66 -27.21 43.32
CA LYS A 252 -31.69 -26.18 43.15
C LYS A 252 -31.09 -24.77 43.07
#